data_AF-A0A2V6FKR4-F1
#
_entry.id   AF-A0A2V6FKR4-F1
#
_cell.length_a   1.000
_cell.length_b   1.000
_cell.length_c   1.000
_cell.angle_alpha   90.00
_cell.angle_beta   90.00
_cell.angle_gamma   90.00
#
_symmetry.space_group_name_H-M   'P 1'
#
loop_
_entity.id
_entity.type
_entity.pdbx_description
1 polymer ?
#
loop_
_entity_poly.entity_id
_entity_poly.type
_entity_poly.pdbx_seq_one_letter_code
_entity_poly.pdbx_strand_id
1 'polypeptide(L)' 'GTIGAGLQTLVGGNITILTDLCEKTRQHALELCLQHAQQLGANAIIGLRYDATEIMQGVTEVLCYGTAVQVEPK' A
#
# COMPACT_ATOMS: atom_id res chain seq x y z
N GLY A 1 -20.16 -24.94 -19.71
CA GLY A 1 -18.78 -24.71 -19.25
C GLY A 1 -18.31 -23.35 -19.76
N THR A 2 -17.67 -22.59 -18.87
CA THR A 2 -16.70 -21.52 -19.15
C THR A 2 -17.07 -20.35 -20.09
N ILE A 3 -18.32 -19.88 -20.16
CA ILE A 3 -18.63 -18.56 -20.76
C ILE A 3 -19.85 -17.96 -20.05
N GLY A 4 -19.66 -17.44 -18.83
CA GLY A 4 -20.76 -16.83 -18.06
C GLY A 4 -20.36 -16.16 -16.75
N ALA A 5 -19.17 -16.46 -16.22
CA ALA A 5 -18.69 -15.88 -14.95
C ALA A 5 -17.87 -14.58 -15.11
N GLY A 6 -17.57 -14.15 -16.34
CA GLY A 6 -16.66 -13.01 -16.60
C GLY A 6 -17.32 -11.63 -16.67
N LEU A 7 -18.66 -11.55 -16.69
CA LEU A 7 -19.37 -10.27 -16.88
C LEU A 7 -20.00 -9.68 -15.61
N GLN A 8 -20.01 -10.42 -14.49
CA GLN A 8 -20.55 -9.94 -13.22
C GLN A 8 -19.54 -9.15 -12.38
N THR A 9 -18.25 -9.22 -12.69
CA THR A 9 -17.20 -8.40 -12.06
C THR A 9 -17.26 -6.92 -12.44
N LEU A 10 -18.02 -6.58 -13.50
CA LEU A 10 -18.04 -5.25 -14.12
C LEU A 10 -19.13 -4.29 -13.60
N VAL A 11 -20.03 -4.74 -12.73
CA VAL A 11 -21.13 -3.88 -12.23
C VAL A 11 -20.78 -3.30 -10.84
N GLY A 12 -19.72 -2.51 -10.79
CA GLY A 12 -19.43 -1.52 -9.72
C GLY A 12 -18.98 -2.03 -8.35
N GLY A 13 -19.59 -3.09 -7.79
CA GLY A 13 -19.39 -3.51 -6.40
C GLY A 13 -18.01 -4.13 -6.12
N ASN A 14 -17.53 -5.00 -7.00
CA ASN A 14 -16.21 -5.63 -6.85
C ASN A 14 -15.07 -4.62 -7.00
N ILE A 15 -15.25 -3.59 -7.82
CA ILE A 15 -14.26 -2.54 -8.03
C ILE A 15 -14.12 -1.72 -6.74
N THR A 16 -15.22 -1.29 -6.12
CA THR A 16 -15.16 -0.53 -4.86
C THR A 16 -14.52 -1.34 -3.73
N ILE A 17 -14.85 -2.62 -3.58
CA ILE A 17 -14.24 -3.49 -2.57
C ILE A 17 -12.73 -3.66 -2.83
N LEU A 18 -12.33 -3.86 -4.09
CA LEU A 18 -10.93 -4.00 -4.44
C LEU A 18 -10.15 -2.69 -4.27
N THR A 19 -10.77 -1.55 -4.57
CA THR A 19 -10.20 -0.22 -4.29
C THR A 19 -10.03 -0.02 -2.78
N ASP A 20 -11.04 -0.32 -1.96
CA ASP A 20 -10.95 -0.21 -0.50
C ASP A 20 -9.85 -1.12 0.07
N LEU A 21 -9.69 -2.33 -0.48
CA LEU A 21 -8.59 -3.22 -0.11
C LEU A 21 -7.23 -2.61 -0.45
N CYS A 22 -7.07 -2.03 -1.64
CA CYS A 22 -5.83 -1.37 -2.06
C CYS A 22 -5.50 -0.18 -1.15
N GLU A 23 -6.49 0.65 -0.82
CA GLU A 23 -6.31 1.80 0.07
C GLU A 23 -5.92 1.37 1.48
N LYS A 24 -6.62 0.38 2.07
CA LYS A 24 -6.28 -0.19 3.37
C LYS A 24 -4.88 -0.79 3.39
N THR A 25 -4.50 -1.49 2.33
CA THR A 25 -3.17 -2.10 2.21
C THR A 25 -2.08 -1.02 2.15
N ARG A 26 -2.27 0.05 1.36
CA ARG A 26 -1.33 1.19 1.33
C ARG A 26 -1.23 1.89 2.67
N GLN A 27 -2.36 2.14 3.32
CA GLN A 27 -2.41 2.78 4.63
C GLN A 27 -1.63 1.95 5.67
N HIS A 28 -1.82 0.62 5.67
CA HIS A 28 -1.09 -0.26 6.57
C HIS A 28 0.43 -0.25 6.31
N ALA A 29 0.85 -0.28 5.04
CA ALA A 29 2.26 -0.19 4.68
C ALA A 29 2.89 1.15 5.12
N LEU A 30 2.14 2.26 5.02
CA LEU A 30 2.58 3.56 5.52
C LEU A 30 2.75 3.56 7.04
N GLU A 31 1.79 3.00 7.77
CA GLU A 31 1.86 2.91 9.24
C GLU A 31 3.11 2.17 9.70
N LEU A 32 3.44 1.04 9.06
CA LEU A 32 4.67 0.31 9.34
C LEU A 32 5.92 1.16 9.04
N CYS A 33 5.94 1.87 7.90
CA CYS A 33 7.03 2.77 7.55
C CYS A 33 7.24 3.89 8.60
N LEU A 34 6.15 4.49 9.07
CA LEU A 34 6.15 5.52 10.10
C LEU A 34 6.61 4.96 11.46
N GLN A 35 6.14 3.77 11.84
CA GLN A 35 6.58 3.10 13.07
C GLN A 35 8.09 2.84 13.05
N HIS A 36 8.64 2.35 11.94
CA HIS A 36 10.08 2.16 11.80
C HIS A 36 10.84 3.49 11.89
N ALA A 37 10.36 4.55 11.25
CA ALA A 37 10.98 5.87 11.35
C ALA A 37 10.96 6.43 12.79
N GLN A 38 9.84 6.25 13.51
CA GLN A 38 9.72 6.64 14.92
C GLN A 38 10.67 5.86 15.83
N GLN A 39 10.83 4.55 15.60
CA GLN A 39 11.80 3.72 16.34
C GLN A 39 13.25 4.20 16.15
N LEU A 40 13.54 4.84 15.01
CA LEU A 40 14.83 5.47 14.72
C LEU A 40 14.96 6.91 15.27
N GLY A 41 13.93 7.42 15.94
CA GLY A 41 13.89 8.79 16.48
C GLY A 41 13.70 9.88 15.42
N ALA A 42 13.31 9.52 14.20
CA ALA A 42 13.06 10.49 13.13
C ALA A 42 11.76 11.26 13.35
N ASN A 43 11.74 12.53 12.93
CA ASN A 43 10.55 13.38 12.94
C ASN A 43 9.96 13.61 11.54
N ALA A 44 10.60 13.10 10.49
CA ALA A 44 10.11 13.13 9.13
C ALA A 44 10.65 11.95 8.30
N ILE A 45 9.96 11.66 7.19
CA ILE A 45 10.44 10.75 6.14
C ILE A 45 10.49 11.52 4.83
N ILE A 46 11.64 11.50 4.15
CA ILE A 46 11.81 12.09 2.82
C ILE A 46 11.92 11.00 1.76
N GLY A 47 11.59 11.34 0.51
CA GLY A 47 11.71 10.40 -0.60
C GLY A 47 10.79 9.18 -0.47
N LEU A 48 9.62 9.32 0.16
CA LEU A 48 8.67 8.23 0.34
C LEU A 48 8.24 7.64 -1.02
N ARG A 49 8.26 6.32 -1.14
CA ARG A 49 7.85 5.54 -2.31
C ARG A 49 7.00 4.36 -1.89
N TYR A 50 6.16 3.92 -2.83
CA TYR A 50 5.49 2.63 -2.77
C TYR A 50 6.03 1.74 -3.87
N ASP A 51 6.14 0.46 -3.56
CA ASP A 51 6.37 -0.59 -4.55
C ASP A 51 5.32 -1.69 -4.37
N ALA A 52 4.99 -2.39 -5.45
CA ALA A 52 4.04 -3.48 -5.43
C ALA A 52 4.57 -4.63 -6.27
N THR A 53 4.74 -5.79 -5.66
CA THR A 53 5.31 -6.97 -6.32
C THR A 53 4.43 -8.18 -6.08
N GLU A 54 4.12 -8.93 -7.15
CA GLU A 54 3.45 -10.22 -7.01
C GLU A 54 4.44 -11.23 -6.41
N ILE A 55 4.16 -11.70 -5.21
CA ILE A 55 5.01 -12.65 -4.48
C ILE A 55 4.55 -14.10 -4.67
N MET A 56 3.26 -14.28 -4.96
CA MET A 56 2.63 -15.55 -5.29
C MET A 56 1.44 -15.27 -6.21
N GLN A 57 0.97 -16.27 -6.95
CA GLN A 57 -0.16 -16.10 -7.87
C GLN A 57 -1.39 -15.48 -7.16
N GLY A 58 -1.78 -14.28 -7.59
CA GLY A 58 -2.90 -13.53 -7.01
C GLY A 58 -2.63 -12.88 -5.65
N VAL A 59 -1.38 -12.88 -5.18
CA VAL A 59 -0.95 -12.23 -3.93
C VAL A 59 0.11 -11.18 -4.26
N THR A 60 -0.25 -9.92 -4.06
CA THR A 60 0.63 -8.77 -4.25
C THR A 60 1.03 -8.18 -2.91
N GLU A 61 2.33 -8.11 -2.66
CA GLU A 61 2.89 -7.34 -1.57
C GLU A 61 2.89 -5.85 -1.94
N VAL A 62 2.61 -4.99 -0.95
CA VAL A 62 2.77 -3.54 -1.08
C VAL A 62 3.80 -3.08 -0.05
N LEU A 63 4.91 -2.55 -0.53
CA LEU A 63 5.97 -2.00 0.29
C LEU A 63 5.87 -0.47 0.32
N CYS A 64 6.16 0.13 1.48
CA CYS A 64 6.31 1.57 1.63
C CYS A 64 7.67 1.86 2.27
N TYR A 65 8.49 2.69 1.63
CA TYR A 65 9.85 2.99 2.11
C TYR A 65 10.27 4.43 1.79
N GLY A 66 11.27 4.91 2.52
CA GLY A 66 11.84 6.24 2.36
C GLY A 66 13.03 6.42 3.30
N THR A 67 13.52 7.66 3.41
CA THR A 67 14.64 8.00 4.29
C THR A 67 14.11 8.71 5.54
N ALA A 68 14.30 8.08 6.69
CA ALA A 68 13.99 8.67 7.99
C ALA A 68 15.02 9.79 8.30
N VAL A 69 14.53 10.97 8.68
CA VAL A 69 15.38 12.16 8.93
C VAL A 69 14.92 12.93 10.16
N GLN A 70 15.83 13.74 10.71
CA GLN A 70 15.51 14.78 11.68
C GLN A 70 15.61 16.15 11.02
N VAL A 71 14.50 16.89 11.00
CA VAL A 71 14.42 18.24 10.44
C VAL A 71 14.23 19.27 11.56
N GLU A 72 14.85 20.43 11.41
CA GLU A 72 14.74 21.56 12.33
C GLU A 72 14.27 22.82 11.56
N PRO A 73 13.43 23.67 12.17
CA PRO A 73 13.09 24.98 11.60
C PRO A 73 14.34 25.84 11.37
N LYS A 74 14.26 26.76 10.40
CA LYS A 74 15.31 27.77 10.17
C LYS A 74 15.33 28.82 11.27
#